data_AF-A0A5J4W5I9-F1
#
_entry.id   AF-A0A5J4W5I9-F1
#
_cell.length_a   1.000
_cell.length_b   1.000
_cell.length_c   1.000
_cell.angle_alpha   90.00
_cell.angle_beta   90.00
_cell.angle_gamma   90.00
#
_symmetry.space_group_name_H-M   'P 1'
#
loop_
_entity.id
_entity.type
_entity.pdbx_description
1 polymer ?
#
loop_
_entity_poly.entity_id
_entity_poly.type
_entity_poly.pdbx_seq_one_letter_code
_entity_poly.pdbx_strand_id
1 'polypeptide(L)'
;MLITQFYYSTVVFQPNKWPFDDENKTVYYYCGGELIHINIWGPSNKVFVCGQRIGAEVNMSSSPRKLTFFVNDVEQQNYVINIPQAIRFWSYIYEPNSSFRVTRFERRSSSSAHGVTGSRGFEWGKWWEFE
;
A
#
# COMPACT_ATOMS: atom_id res chain seq x y z
N MET A 1 -21.80 -29.78 12.34
CA MET A 1 -22.21 -28.37 12.45
C MET A 1 -20.97 -27.51 12.23
N LEU A 2 -20.75 -27.02 11.02
CA LEU A 2 -19.61 -26.15 10.69
C LEU A 2 -20.03 -24.72 10.99
N ILE A 3 -19.40 -24.09 11.99
CA ILE A 3 -19.58 -22.68 12.29
C ILE A 3 -18.60 -21.91 11.40
N THR A 4 -19.09 -21.43 10.26
CA THR A 4 -18.38 -20.43 9.46
C THR A 4 -18.47 -19.10 10.21
N GLN A 5 -17.43 -18.76 10.97
CA GLN A 5 -17.28 -17.40 11.52
C GLN A 5 -16.80 -16.49 10.38
N PHE A 6 -17.72 -15.74 9.78
CA PHE A 6 -17.36 -14.61 8.92
C PHE A 6 -16.92 -13.45 9.80
N TYR A 7 -15.62 -13.31 10.05
CA TYR A 7 -15.09 -12.05 10.59
C TYR A 7 -15.08 -11.01 9.46
N TYR A 8 -16.18 -10.28 9.33
CA TYR A 8 -16.17 -9.01 8.60
C TYR A 8 -15.50 -7.96 9.49
N SER A 9 -14.17 -7.87 9.44
CA SER A 9 -13.48 -6.70 9.99
C SER A 9 -13.75 -5.52 9.06
N THR A 10 -14.79 -4.75 9.36
CA THR A 10 -15.00 -3.46 8.70
C THR A 10 -13.94 -2.51 9.22
N VAL A 11 -12.92 -2.22 8.39
CA VAL A 11 -12.00 -1.13 8.67
C VAL A 11 -12.77 0.17 8.51
N VAL A 12 -13.16 0.77 9.64
CA VAL A 12 -13.84 2.06 9.69
C VAL A 12 -12.79 3.14 9.95
N PHE A 13 -12.62 4.04 8.99
CA PHE A 13 -11.86 5.28 9.16
C PHE A 13 -12.83 6.37 9.61
N GLN A 14 -12.51 7.09 10.68
CA GLN A 14 -13.37 8.15 11.22
C GLN A 14 -13.19 9.45 10.41
N PRO A 15 -14.24 10.25 10.21
CA PRO A 15 -14.09 11.56 9.58
C PRO A 15 -13.20 12.47 10.45
N ASN A 16 -12.46 13.37 9.79
CA ASN A 16 -11.56 14.35 10.44
C ASN A 16 -10.43 13.75 11.30
N LYS A 17 -10.10 12.47 11.08
CA LYS A 17 -8.91 11.84 11.64
C LYS A 17 -7.83 11.76 10.59
N TRP A 18 -6.60 11.99 11.01
CA TRP A 18 -5.47 11.71 10.16
C TRP A 18 -5.35 10.20 9.96
N PRO A 19 -4.86 9.73 8.81
CA PRO A 19 -4.62 8.31 8.59
C PRO A 19 -3.73 7.65 9.67
N PHE A 20 -2.87 8.44 10.35
CA PHE A 20 -2.03 7.99 11.44
C PHE A 20 -2.79 7.81 12.77
N ASP A 21 -3.93 8.48 12.94
CA ASP A 21 -4.76 8.42 14.15
C ASP A 21 -5.55 7.10 14.23
N ASP A 22 -5.73 6.38 13.12
CA ASP A 22 -6.52 5.15 13.05
C ASP A 22 -5.72 3.87 13.38
N GLU A 23 -4.65 4.03 14.18
CA GLU A 23 -3.87 2.98 14.87
C GLU A 23 -3.60 1.74 14.01
N ASN A 24 -2.56 1.81 13.18
CA ASN A 24 -1.92 0.64 12.56
C ASN A 24 -2.65 -0.02 11.38
N LYS A 25 -3.64 0.68 10.80
CA LYS A 25 -4.47 0.17 9.70
C LYS A 25 -4.07 0.69 8.31
N THR A 26 -2.91 1.32 8.18
CA THR A 26 -2.50 1.98 6.94
C THR A 26 -1.08 1.57 6.54
N VAL A 27 -0.85 1.41 5.24
CA VAL A 27 0.49 1.41 4.64
C VAL A 27 0.64 2.68 3.82
N TYR A 28 1.74 3.38 4.03
CA TYR A 28 2.10 4.60 3.31
C TYR A 28 3.26 4.33 2.38
N TYR A 29 3.29 5.05 1.25
CA TYR A 29 4.46 5.19 0.41
C TYR A 29 4.76 6.68 0.26
N TYR A 30 5.76 7.17 0.99
CA TYR A 30 6.12 8.59 1.04
C TYR A 30 7.06 8.98 -0.09
N CYS A 31 7.15 10.28 -0.38
CA CYS A 31 7.96 10.80 -1.49
C CYS A 31 9.46 10.53 -1.34
N GLY A 32 9.98 10.40 -0.11
CA GLY A 32 11.36 9.96 0.15
C GLY A 32 11.60 8.47 -0.13
N GLY A 33 10.57 7.74 -0.56
CA GLY A 33 10.63 6.33 -0.91
C GLY A 33 10.22 5.42 0.23
N GLU A 34 10.03 5.94 1.44
CA GLU A 34 9.80 5.16 2.64
C GLU A 34 8.43 4.48 2.61
N LEU A 35 8.42 3.20 2.98
CA LEU A 35 7.19 2.52 3.35
C LEU A 35 7.00 2.65 4.85
N ILE A 36 5.84 3.16 5.27
CA ILE A 36 5.49 3.27 6.69
C ILE A 36 4.30 2.35 6.93
N HIS A 37 4.35 1.60 8.02
CA HIS A 37 3.25 0.80 8.49
C HIS A 37 3.23 0.81 10.01
N ILE A 38 2.07 0.63 10.63
CA ILE A 38 1.93 0.66 12.10
C ILE A 38 2.56 1.89 12.77
N ASN A 39 2.56 3.04 12.07
CA ASN A 39 3.22 4.28 12.45
C ASN A 39 4.74 4.17 12.68
N ILE A 40 5.38 3.17 12.05
CA ILE A 40 6.82 2.90 12.12
C ILE A 40 7.40 2.92 10.71
N TRP A 41 8.56 3.55 10.57
CA TRP A 41 9.34 3.56 9.34
C TRP A 41 9.77 2.13 9.00
N GLY A 42 9.60 1.75 7.75
CA GLY A 42 10.05 0.47 7.22
C GLY A 42 11.07 0.66 6.10
N PRO A 43 11.19 -0.33 5.21
CA PRO A 43 12.12 -0.26 4.09
C PRO A 43 11.73 0.84 3.09
N SER A 44 12.70 1.31 2.32
CA SER A 44 12.45 2.29 1.26
C SER A 44 12.45 1.65 -0.12
N ASN A 45 11.44 2.01 -0.91
CA ASN A 45 11.44 1.93 -2.36
C ASN A 45 12.09 3.19 -2.95
N LYS A 46 11.99 3.38 -4.27
CA LYS A 46 12.56 4.56 -4.93
C LYS A 46 11.89 5.84 -4.45
N VAL A 47 12.68 6.89 -4.19
CA VAL A 47 12.22 8.28 -4.05
C VAL A 47 11.44 8.66 -5.30
N PHE A 48 10.33 9.39 -5.12
CA PHE A 48 9.59 9.95 -6.24
C PHE A 48 9.37 11.45 -6.11
N VAL A 49 9.25 12.10 -7.27
CA VAL A 49 9.15 13.55 -7.41
C VAL A 49 8.00 13.96 -8.32
N CYS A 50 7.65 15.25 -8.30
CA CYS A 50 6.62 15.82 -9.15
C CYS A 50 6.81 15.46 -10.63
N GLY A 51 5.70 15.19 -11.32
CA GLY A 51 5.69 14.80 -12.74
C GLY A 51 5.82 13.28 -12.98
N GLN A 52 6.15 12.48 -11.96
CA GLN A 52 6.17 11.02 -12.08
C GLN A 52 4.79 10.41 -11.81
N ARG A 53 4.56 9.21 -12.35
CA ARG A 53 3.37 8.40 -12.05
C ARG A 53 3.68 7.45 -10.91
N ILE A 54 2.88 7.50 -9.85
CA ILE A 54 2.93 6.53 -8.75
C ILE A 54 1.76 5.56 -8.89
N GLY A 55 2.06 4.27 -8.74
CA GLY A 55 1.07 3.20 -8.83
C GLY A 55 1.05 2.35 -7.56
N ALA A 56 -0.14 1.91 -7.18
CA ALA A 56 -0.36 0.89 -6.17
C ALA A 56 -1.29 -0.16 -6.76
N GLU A 57 -0.80 -1.38 -6.92
CA GLU A 57 -1.59 -2.52 -7.39
C GLU A 57 -1.86 -3.47 -6.22
N VAL A 58 -3.13 -3.82 -6.04
CA VAL A 58 -3.56 -4.80 -5.03
C VAL A 58 -4.07 -6.06 -5.72
N ASN A 59 -3.41 -7.18 -5.46
CA ASN A 59 -3.88 -8.49 -5.88
C ASN A 59 -4.67 -9.12 -4.74
N MET A 60 -6.00 -8.95 -4.79
CA MET A 60 -6.92 -9.45 -3.77
C MET A 60 -7.24 -10.95 -3.93
N SER A 61 -6.89 -11.54 -5.08
CA SER A 61 -7.11 -12.96 -5.40
C SER A 61 -5.91 -13.86 -5.12
N SER A 62 -4.71 -13.30 -4.93
CA SER A 62 -3.52 -14.09 -4.62
C SER A 62 -3.53 -14.57 -3.17
N SER A 63 -2.83 -15.69 -2.92
CA SER A 63 -2.52 -16.18 -1.58
C SER A 63 -0.99 -16.25 -1.44
N PRO A 64 -0.35 -15.34 -0.70
CA PRO A 64 -0.95 -14.25 0.08
C PRO A 64 -1.50 -13.09 -0.79
N ARG A 65 -2.47 -12.32 -0.28
CA ARG A 65 -2.91 -11.05 -0.92
C ARG A 65 -1.75 -10.06 -0.93
N LYS A 66 -1.56 -9.35 -2.03
CA LYS A 66 -0.36 -8.52 -2.25
C LYS A 66 -0.69 -7.07 -2.57
N LEU A 67 0.07 -6.13 -2.03
CA LEU A 67 0.15 -4.73 -2.45
C LEU A 67 1.55 -4.47 -3.03
N THR A 68 1.61 -4.03 -4.29
CA THR A 68 2.85 -3.74 -5.02
C THR A 68 2.86 -2.27 -5.46
N PHE A 69 4.02 -1.63 -5.36
CA PHE A 69 4.19 -0.21 -5.71
C PHE A 69 4.93 -0.05 -7.04
N PHE A 70 4.67 1.05 -7.74
CA PHE A 70 5.27 1.38 -9.02
C PHE A 70 5.67 2.86 -9.08
N VAL A 71 6.79 3.16 -9.72
CA VAL A 71 7.20 4.53 -10.08
C VAL A 71 7.46 4.56 -11.59
N ASN A 72 6.73 5.40 -12.32
CA ASN A 72 6.71 5.45 -13.79
C ASN A 72 6.51 4.06 -14.41
N ASP A 73 5.52 3.32 -13.91
CA ASP A 73 5.19 1.96 -14.33
C ASP A 73 6.31 0.91 -14.07
N VAL A 74 7.40 1.28 -13.37
CA VAL A 74 8.45 0.34 -12.93
C VAL A 74 8.11 -0.22 -11.56
N GLU A 75 8.01 -1.55 -11.46
CA GLU A 75 7.76 -2.28 -10.21
C GLU A 75 8.84 -2.02 -9.17
N GLN A 76 8.43 -1.79 -7.92
CA GLN A 76 9.33 -1.54 -6.80
C GLN A 76 9.64 -2.83 -6.01
N GLN A 77 10.84 -2.87 -5.41
CA GLN A 77 11.39 -4.05 -4.76
C GLN A 77 10.65 -4.47 -3.49
N ASN A 78 10.21 -3.52 -2.67
CA ASN A 78 9.52 -3.80 -1.41
C ASN A 78 8.00 -3.76 -1.63
N TYR A 79 7.32 -4.84 -1.24
CA TYR A 79 5.88 -5.01 -1.38
C TYR A 79 5.28 -5.55 -0.08
N VAL A 80 3.96 -5.44 0.09
CA VAL A 80 3.27 -5.89 1.31
C VAL A 80 2.43 -7.13 1.02
N ILE A 81 2.49 -8.12 1.90
CA ILE A 81 1.71 -9.36 1.83
C ILE A 81 0.72 -9.46 2.99
N ASN A 82 -0.26 -10.35 2.85
CA ASN A 82 -1.33 -10.59 3.83
C ASN A 82 -2.17 -9.33 4.11
N ILE A 83 -2.29 -8.43 3.13
CA ILE A 83 -3.14 -7.23 3.26
C ILE A 83 -4.60 -7.61 3.61
N PRO A 84 -5.36 -6.76 4.31
CA PRO A 84 -6.73 -7.05 4.69
C PRO A 84 -7.65 -7.33 3.50
N GLN A 85 -8.78 -8.02 3.75
CA GLN A 85 -9.78 -8.34 2.71
C GLN A 85 -10.55 -7.11 2.17
N ALA A 86 -10.58 -6.02 2.95
CA ALA A 86 -11.20 -4.77 2.60
C ALA A 86 -10.16 -3.65 2.73
N ILE A 87 -10.08 -2.82 1.70
CA ILE A 87 -9.07 -1.75 1.58
C ILE A 87 -9.71 -0.48 1.06
N ARG A 88 -9.01 0.65 1.23
CA ARG A 88 -9.32 1.93 0.60
C ARG A 88 -8.03 2.53 0.08
N PHE A 89 -8.10 3.14 -1.10
CA PHE A 89 -7.03 3.97 -1.61
C PHE A 89 -7.27 5.40 -1.18
N TRP A 90 -6.21 6.09 -0.80
CA TRP A 90 -6.24 7.50 -0.47
C TRP A 90 -4.91 8.13 -0.87
N SER A 91 -4.89 9.45 -0.95
CA SER A 91 -3.72 10.23 -1.33
C SER A 91 -3.60 11.42 -0.39
N TYR A 92 -2.38 11.72 0.02
CA TYR A 92 -2.08 12.90 0.83
C TYR A 92 -1.31 13.92 0.02
N ILE A 93 -1.65 15.20 0.16
CA ILE A 93 -0.85 16.31 -0.35
C ILE A 93 -0.52 17.20 0.85
N TYR A 94 0.77 17.41 1.10
CA TYR A 94 1.25 18.25 2.20
C TYR A 94 1.56 19.67 1.75
N GLU A 95 2.28 19.81 0.63
CA GLU A 95 2.80 21.09 0.16
C GLU A 95 1.70 21.97 -0.47
N PRO A 96 1.64 23.28 -0.15
CA PRO A 96 0.71 24.20 -0.78
C PRO A 96 0.82 24.20 -2.31
N ASN A 97 -0.30 24.42 -2.99
CA ASN A 97 -0.40 24.46 -4.47
C ASN A 97 0.00 23.15 -5.19
N SER A 98 0.26 22.07 -4.45
CA SER A 98 0.48 20.75 -5.05
C SER A 98 -0.85 20.12 -5.48
N SER A 99 -0.79 19.36 -6.57
CA SER A 99 -1.94 18.61 -7.07
C SER A 99 -1.46 17.30 -7.69
N PHE A 100 -2.36 16.33 -7.76
CA PHE A 100 -2.16 15.13 -8.55
C PHE A 100 -3.38 14.91 -9.44
N ARG A 101 -3.20 14.08 -10.47
CA ARG A 101 -4.29 13.62 -11.33
C ARG A 101 -4.32 12.11 -11.32
N VAL A 102 -5.49 11.53 -11.03
CA VAL A 102 -5.72 10.10 -11.23
C VAL A 102 -5.75 9.84 -12.73
N THR A 103 -4.72 9.15 -13.23
CA THR A 103 -4.62 8.80 -14.67
C THR A 103 -5.15 7.41 -14.97
N ARG A 104 -5.20 6.53 -13.96
CA ARG A 104 -5.77 5.17 -14.03
C ARG A 104 -6.37 4.78 -12.69
N PHE A 105 -7.56 4.21 -12.73
CA PHE A 105 -8.20 3.53 -11.60
C PHE A 105 -9.09 2.43 -12.17
N GLU A 106 -8.59 1.20 -12.20
CA GLU A 106 -9.19 0.10 -12.94
C GLU A 106 -9.00 -1.22 -12.23
N ARG A 107 -9.88 -2.18 -12.53
CA ARG A 107 -9.71 -3.58 -12.15
C ARG A 107 -9.09 -4.33 -13.32
N ARG A 108 -7.93 -4.93 -13.11
CA ARG A 108 -7.26 -5.77 -14.12
C ARG A 108 -7.60 -7.24 -13.95
N SER A 109 -7.63 -7.99 -15.05
CA SER A 109 -7.80 -9.44 -15.05
C SER A 109 -6.52 -10.19 -14.66
N SER A 110 -5.36 -9.55 -14.81
CA SER A 110 -4.05 -10.06 -14.45
C SER A 110 -3.22 -8.98 -13.76
N SER A 111 -2.29 -9.42 -12.89
CA SER A 111 -1.35 -8.54 -12.19
C SER A 111 -0.36 -7.94 -13.19
N SER A 112 -0.01 -6.67 -13.00
CA SER A 112 1.10 -6.02 -13.71
C SER A 112 2.44 -6.24 -13.01
N ALA A 113 2.39 -6.73 -11.76
CA ALA A 113 3.58 -7.13 -11.02
C ALA A 113 4.08 -8.49 -11.52
N HIS A 114 5.36 -8.56 -11.85
CA HIS A 114 6.06 -9.75 -12.31
C HIS A 114 7.14 -10.21 -11.31
N GLY A 115 7.44 -9.38 -10.32
CA GLY A 115 8.55 -9.56 -9.40
C GLY A 115 9.84 -8.99 -9.97
N VAL A 116 10.63 -8.37 -9.10
CA VAL A 116 11.97 -7.84 -9.43
C VAL A 116 13.05 -8.60 -8.66
N THR A 117 14.28 -8.64 -9.19
CA THR A 117 15.40 -9.26 -8.48
C THR A 117 15.60 -8.61 -7.11
N GLY A 118 15.75 -9.44 -6.08
CA GLY A 118 15.90 -8.97 -4.71
C GLY A 118 14.60 -8.51 -4.05
N SER A 119 13.42 -8.77 -4.64
CA SER A 119 12.14 -8.36 -4.05
C SER A 119 11.98 -8.85 -2.61
N ARG A 120 11.46 -7.99 -1.73
CA ARG A 120 11.20 -8.29 -0.32
C ARG A 120 9.73 -8.08 0.00
N GLY A 121 9.09 -9.11 0.53
CA GLY A 121 7.69 -9.09 0.95
C GLY A 121 7.59 -8.86 2.45
N PHE A 122 6.82 -7.86 2.85
CA PHE A 122 6.63 -7.48 4.25
C PHE A 122 5.21 -7.80 4.72
N GLU A 123 5.09 -8.46 5.87
CA GLU A 123 3.80 -8.91 6.37
C GLU A 123 3.00 -7.76 6.99
N TRP A 124 1.75 -7.60 6.55
CA TRP A 124 0.82 -6.66 7.18
C TRP A 124 0.62 -6.95 8.68
N GLY A 125 0.52 -5.91 9.48
CA GLY A 125 0.32 -5.98 10.93
C GLY A 125 1.58 -6.38 11.70
N LYS A 126 2.73 -6.47 11.03
CA LYS A 126 4.03 -6.76 11.63
C LYS A 126 4.95 -5.56 11.55
N TRP A 127 5.92 -5.56 12.44
CA TRP A 127 7.06 -4.66 12.39
C TRP A 127 7.96 -5.11 11.24
N TRP A 128 8.47 -4.15 10.47
CA TRP A 128 9.33 -4.42 9.33
C TRP A 128 10.75 -4.05 9.70
N GLU A 129 11.57 -5.05 9.97
CA GLU A 129 13.00 -4.84 10.16
C GLU A 129 13.63 -4.44 8.82
N PHE A 130 14.47 -3.41 8.85
CA PHE A 130 15.27 -2.97 7.72
C PHE A 130 16.70 -2.77 8.22
N GLU A 131 17.62 -3.54 7.64
CA GLU A 131 19.07 -3.39 7.80
C GLU A 131 19.62 -2.31 6.87
#